data_AF-A0A1Z4EMF6-F1
#
_entry.id   AF-A0A1Z4EMF6-F1
#
_cell.length_a   1.000
_cell.length_b   1.000
_cell.length_c   1.000
_cell.angle_alpha   90.00
_cell.angle_beta   90.00
_cell.angle_gamma   90.00
#
_symmetry.space_group_name_H-M   'P 1'
#
loop_
_entity.id
_entity.type
_entity.pdbx_description
1 polymer ?
#
loop_
_entity_poly.entity_id
_entity_poly.type
_entity_poly.pdbx_seq_one_letter_code
_entity_poly.pdbx_strand_id
1 'polypeptide(L)'
;MARQVRSEVTRRKILDAAIDVFGEVGYAAAGWNAIVERTGMTKGALYHHFDAKEPLASAIIDEGRETLLVAFRNVCGSASPAFENMIHGTFAVLNVLTTDRVAAAAEQLAGALGGFNDSSSRFYTSWVVEMTAEAKRASAEGDLRNDVDPELVSRSIVGTMFGARLLTNTISRRDVNRESIADLTRRLSQLWELLLPGIAAEDSLSYLRQFLAREAMRHTRPDVARTAPPPPPESG
;
A
#
# COMPACT_ATOMS: atom_id res chain seq x y z
N MET A 1 24.27 10.36 18.74
CA MET A 1 23.13 10.92 17.99
C MET A 1 23.54 11.45 16.60
N ALA A 2 24.46 12.41 16.45
CA ALA A 2 24.83 12.97 15.12
C ALA A 2 25.33 11.93 14.08
N ARG A 3 26.11 10.93 14.49
CA ARG A 3 26.60 9.85 13.59
C ARG A 3 25.47 8.94 13.08
N GLN A 4 24.47 8.68 13.91
CA GLN A 4 23.32 7.82 13.57
C GLN A 4 22.38 8.54 12.59
N VAL A 5 22.07 9.81 12.87
CA VAL A 5 21.28 10.67 11.95
C VAL A 5 21.94 10.75 10.58
N ARG A 6 23.27 10.94 10.52
CA ARG A 6 24.01 10.98 9.25
C ARG A 6 23.97 9.64 8.50
N SER A 7 24.03 8.52 9.22
CA SER A 7 23.91 7.17 8.66
C SER A 7 22.51 6.92 8.08
N GLU A 8 21.46 7.37 8.76
CA GLU A 8 20.07 7.23 8.30
C GLU A 8 19.77 8.08 7.06
N VAL A 9 20.24 9.33 7.03
CA VAL A 9 20.14 10.20 5.83
C VAL A 9 20.85 9.56 4.64
N THR A 10 22.02 8.96 4.88
CA THR A 10 22.78 8.26 3.83
C THR A 10 22.04 7.02 3.34
N ARG A 11 21.52 6.19 4.25
CA ARG A 11 20.69 5.02 3.92
C ARG A 11 19.48 5.42 3.07
N ARG A 12 18.77 6.49 3.44
CA ARG A 12 17.64 7.03 2.68
C ARG A 12 18.03 7.36 1.25
N LYS A 13 19.14 8.10 1.07
CA LYS A 13 19.66 8.47 -0.25
C LYS A 13 19.94 7.24 -1.14
N ILE A 14 20.46 6.17 -0.53
CA ILE A 14 20.73 4.90 -1.25
C ILE A 14 19.43 4.23 -1.68
N LEU A 15 18.43 4.15 -0.80
CA LEU A 15 17.12 3.60 -1.15
C LEU A 15 16.45 4.41 -2.25
N ASP A 16 16.50 5.74 -2.18
CA ASP A 16 15.88 6.61 -3.19
C ASP A 16 16.52 6.40 -4.57
N ALA A 17 17.84 6.37 -4.64
CA ALA A 17 18.57 6.08 -5.87
C ALA A 17 18.22 4.69 -6.44
N ALA A 18 18.09 3.68 -5.57
CA ALA A 18 17.71 2.34 -5.98
C ALA A 18 16.27 2.27 -6.49
N ILE A 19 15.33 2.94 -5.81
CA ILE A 19 13.94 3.07 -6.26
C ILE A 19 13.87 3.68 -7.66
N ASP A 20 14.62 4.75 -7.91
CA ASP A 20 14.63 5.39 -9.23
C ASP A 20 15.15 4.42 -10.32
N VAL A 21 16.30 3.78 -10.07
CA VAL A 21 16.90 2.83 -11.03
C VAL A 21 15.99 1.61 -11.25
N PHE A 22 15.40 1.05 -10.19
CA PHE A 22 14.46 -0.06 -10.31
C PHE A 22 13.19 0.34 -11.06
N GLY A 23 12.70 1.57 -10.87
CA GLY A 23 11.54 2.10 -11.58
C GLY A 23 11.79 2.33 -13.08
N GLU A 24 13.01 2.70 -13.45
CA GLU A 24 13.39 2.98 -14.84
C GLU A 24 13.60 1.72 -15.68
N VAL A 25 14.34 0.73 -15.16
CA VAL A 25 14.77 -0.45 -15.95
C VAL A 25 14.22 -1.78 -15.41
N GLY A 26 13.57 -1.78 -14.26
CA GLY A 26 13.14 -2.99 -13.54
C GLY A 26 14.27 -3.64 -12.74
N TYR A 27 13.91 -4.41 -11.70
CA TYR A 27 14.88 -5.04 -10.79
C TYR A 27 15.88 -5.99 -11.48
N ALA A 28 15.42 -6.74 -12.49
CA ALA A 28 16.26 -7.71 -13.19
C ALA A 28 17.39 -7.03 -13.96
N ALA A 29 17.07 -5.97 -14.71
CA ALA A 29 18.04 -5.23 -15.55
C ALA A 29 18.84 -4.17 -14.76
N ALA A 30 18.38 -3.78 -13.56
CA ALA A 30 19.10 -2.83 -12.72
C ALA A 30 20.47 -3.38 -12.30
N GLY A 31 21.52 -2.65 -12.71
CA GLY A 31 22.90 -2.93 -12.35
C GLY A 31 23.33 -2.20 -11.07
N TRP A 32 24.12 -2.86 -10.23
CA TRP A 32 24.66 -2.27 -9.01
C TRP A 32 25.43 -0.97 -9.24
N ASN A 33 26.24 -0.92 -10.31
CA ASN A 33 27.01 0.28 -10.66
C ASN A 33 26.11 1.48 -11.01
N ALA A 34 24.97 1.25 -11.65
CA ALA A 34 24.01 2.32 -11.96
C ALA A 34 23.41 2.93 -10.68
N ILE A 35 23.17 2.09 -9.66
CA ILE A 35 22.72 2.57 -8.34
C ILE A 35 23.83 3.38 -7.66
N VAL A 36 25.07 2.88 -7.66
CA VAL A 36 26.23 3.61 -7.12
C VAL A 36 26.34 4.99 -7.79
N GLU A 37 26.31 5.04 -9.12
CA GLU A 37 26.38 6.27 -9.89
C GLU A 37 25.25 7.24 -9.54
N ARG A 38 24.00 6.74 -9.46
CA ARG A 38 22.82 7.55 -9.09
C ARG A 38 22.93 8.17 -7.70
N THR A 39 23.56 7.48 -6.74
CA THR A 39 23.76 8.05 -5.39
C THR A 39 24.80 9.17 -5.35
N GLY A 40 25.72 9.24 -6.33
CA GLY A 40 26.89 10.12 -6.30
C GLY A 40 27.85 9.82 -5.14
N MET A 41 27.74 8.65 -4.51
CA MET A 41 28.61 8.21 -3.41
C MET A 41 29.78 7.38 -3.94
N THR A 42 30.85 7.24 -3.14
CA THR A 42 31.90 6.27 -3.46
C THR A 42 31.38 4.84 -3.30
N LYS A 43 31.90 3.92 -4.12
CA LYS A 43 31.53 2.50 -4.06
C LYS A 43 31.70 1.90 -2.66
N GLY A 44 32.81 2.25 -1.98
CA GLY A 44 33.07 1.81 -0.60
C GLY A 44 32.05 2.34 0.41
N ALA A 45 31.63 3.61 0.28
CA ALA A 45 30.59 4.17 1.14
C ALA A 45 29.24 3.46 0.96
N LEU A 46 28.90 3.07 -0.28
CA LEU A 46 27.68 2.30 -0.54
C LEU A 46 27.74 0.89 0.07
N TYR A 47 28.89 0.20 -0.10
CA TYR A 47 29.10 -1.15 0.44
C TYR A 47 29.02 -1.20 1.97
N HIS A 48 29.35 -0.11 2.68
CA HIS A 48 29.13 -0.05 4.13
C HIS A 48 27.66 -0.12 4.55
N HIS A 49 26.72 0.19 3.64
CA HIS A 49 25.28 0.12 3.90
C HIS A 49 24.62 -1.11 3.30
N PHE A 50 25.03 -1.51 2.09
CA PHE A 50 24.44 -2.63 1.37
C PHE A 50 25.50 -3.34 0.52
N ASP A 51 25.60 -4.66 0.66
CA ASP A 51 26.59 -5.47 -0.05
C ASP A 51 26.18 -5.82 -1.50
N ALA A 52 24.88 -5.79 -1.79
CA ALA A 52 24.33 -6.15 -3.09
C ALA A 52 22.94 -5.53 -3.33
N LYS A 53 22.43 -5.70 -4.57
CA LYS A 53 21.10 -5.21 -4.96
C LYS A 53 19.95 -5.89 -4.21
N GLU A 54 20.13 -7.15 -3.81
CA GLU A 54 19.09 -7.94 -3.16
C GLU A 54 18.78 -7.45 -1.74
N PRO A 55 19.75 -7.30 -0.81
CA PRO A 55 19.50 -6.68 0.49
C PRO A 55 18.91 -5.27 0.40
N LEU A 56 19.27 -4.53 -0.65
CA LEU A 56 18.72 -3.21 -0.93
C LEU A 56 17.25 -3.25 -1.34
N ALA A 57 16.86 -4.19 -2.21
CA ALA A 57 15.46 -4.43 -2.55
C ALA A 57 14.66 -4.93 -1.34
N SER A 58 15.19 -5.86 -0.55
CA SER A 58 14.57 -6.33 0.70
C SER A 58 14.29 -5.17 1.64
N ALA A 59 15.25 -4.25 1.81
CA ALA A 59 15.09 -3.07 2.64
C ALA A 59 13.98 -2.12 2.16
N ILE A 60 13.84 -1.92 0.84
CA ILE A 60 12.74 -1.13 0.27
C ILE A 60 11.40 -1.82 0.53
N ILE A 61 11.33 -3.14 0.28
CA ILE A 61 10.11 -3.94 0.51
C ILE A 61 9.67 -3.84 1.97
N ASP A 62 10.59 -4.08 2.91
CA ASP A 62 10.28 -4.08 4.34
C ASP A 62 9.83 -2.70 4.82
N GLU A 63 10.43 -1.63 4.31
CA GLU A 63 10.08 -0.27 4.69
C GLU A 63 8.72 0.17 4.12
N GLY A 64 8.48 -0.09 2.83
CA GLY A 64 7.17 0.20 2.24
C GLY A 64 6.06 -0.65 2.86
N ARG A 65 6.34 -1.92 3.21
CA ARG A 65 5.42 -2.76 3.97
C ARG A 65 5.04 -2.11 5.30
N GLU A 66 6.00 -1.60 6.06
CA GLU A 66 5.70 -0.98 7.35
C GLU A 66 4.86 0.30 7.18
N THR A 67 5.21 1.16 6.22
CA THR A 67 4.42 2.36 5.88
C THR A 67 2.96 2.00 5.60
N LEU A 68 2.76 0.93 4.86
CA LEU A 68 1.46 0.39 4.48
C LEU A 68 0.67 -0.19 5.66
N LEU A 69 1.31 -0.98 6.53
CA LEU A 69 0.68 -1.54 7.73
C LEU A 69 0.31 -0.43 8.73
N VAL A 70 1.18 0.57 8.91
CA VAL A 70 0.90 1.74 9.74
C VAL A 70 -0.31 2.50 9.22
N ALA A 71 -0.40 2.72 7.90
CA ALA A 71 -1.54 3.40 7.29
C ALA A 71 -2.86 2.67 7.55
N PHE A 72 -2.87 1.34 7.43
CA PHE A 72 -4.05 0.52 7.75
C PHE A 72 -4.41 0.58 9.22
N ARG A 73 -3.45 0.36 10.12
CA ARG A 73 -3.69 0.38 11.58
C ARG A 73 -4.14 1.74 12.08
N ASN A 74 -3.63 2.83 11.51
CA ASN A 74 -4.02 4.20 11.92
C ASN A 74 -5.49 4.50 11.65
N VAL A 75 -6.07 3.85 10.63
CA VAL A 75 -7.49 4.04 10.29
C VAL A 75 -8.39 2.96 10.89
N CYS A 76 -7.83 1.82 11.29
CA CYS A 76 -8.54 0.74 11.97
C CYS A 76 -8.55 0.99 13.48
N GLY A 77 -9.55 1.73 13.96
CA GLY A 77 -9.75 1.94 15.39
C GLY A 77 -10.46 0.74 16.03
N SER A 78 -10.06 0.34 17.24
CA SER A 78 -10.75 -0.71 18.01
C SER A 78 -12.19 -0.33 18.41
N ALA A 79 -12.52 0.96 18.39
CA ALA A 79 -13.85 1.48 18.65
C ALA A 79 -14.77 1.50 17.42
N SER A 80 -14.22 1.28 16.23
CA SER A 80 -14.97 1.20 14.97
C SER A 80 -15.35 -0.26 14.69
N PRO A 81 -16.51 -0.51 14.05
CA PRO A 81 -16.88 -1.85 13.57
C PRO A 81 -15.79 -2.43 12.68
N ALA A 82 -15.46 -3.70 12.88
CA ALA A 82 -14.33 -4.33 12.23
C ALA A 82 -14.53 -4.48 10.72
N PHE A 83 -15.76 -4.70 10.26
CA PHE A 83 -16.04 -4.76 8.83
C PHE A 83 -15.80 -3.39 8.17
N GLU A 84 -16.17 -2.29 8.84
CA GLU A 84 -15.85 -0.93 8.38
C GLU A 84 -14.34 -0.71 8.29
N ASN A 85 -13.58 -1.18 9.29
CA ASN A 85 -12.12 -1.13 9.29
C ASN A 85 -11.52 -1.87 8.08
N MET A 86 -12.07 -3.04 7.71
CA MET A 86 -11.61 -3.77 6.51
C MET A 86 -11.81 -2.94 5.24
N ILE A 87 -13.00 -2.34 5.05
CA ILE A 87 -13.29 -1.49 3.89
C ILE A 87 -12.40 -0.25 3.90
N HIS A 88 -12.49 0.55 4.96
CA HIS A 88 -11.77 1.82 5.10
C HIS A 88 -10.25 1.64 5.01
N GLY A 89 -9.73 0.61 5.66
CA GLY A 89 -8.32 0.22 5.61
C GLY A 89 -7.82 -0.02 4.20
N THR A 90 -8.57 -0.72 3.34
CA THR A 90 -8.14 -0.93 1.93
C THR A 90 -8.06 0.38 1.14
N PHE A 91 -8.92 1.36 1.39
CA PHE A 91 -8.84 2.67 0.74
C PHE A 91 -7.66 3.51 1.26
N ALA A 92 -7.36 3.45 2.57
CA ALA A 92 -6.18 4.10 3.15
C ALA A 92 -4.88 3.56 2.55
N VAL A 93 -4.80 2.23 2.38
CA VAL A 93 -3.68 1.54 1.74
C VAL A 93 -3.53 1.96 0.29
N LEU A 94 -4.64 2.00 -0.45
CA LEU A 94 -4.63 2.46 -1.83
C LEU A 94 -4.09 3.90 -1.93
N ASN A 95 -4.54 4.79 -1.04
CA ASN A 95 -4.07 6.17 -1.01
C ASN A 95 -2.55 6.25 -0.80
N VAL A 96 -2.00 5.50 0.15
CA VAL A 96 -0.55 5.47 0.39
C VAL A 96 0.20 4.88 -0.79
N LEU A 97 -0.28 3.80 -1.39
CA LEU A 97 0.31 3.21 -2.60
C LEU A 97 0.32 4.15 -3.82
N THR A 98 -0.50 5.20 -3.81
CA THR A 98 -0.55 6.21 -4.89
C THR A 98 0.20 7.50 -4.56
N THR A 99 0.46 7.78 -3.29
CA THR A 99 1.08 9.05 -2.84
C THR A 99 2.48 8.87 -2.27
N ASP A 100 2.85 7.67 -1.82
CA ASP A 100 4.17 7.35 -1.27
C ASP A 100 4.98 6.50 -2.27
N ARG A 101 6.10 7.07 -2.75
CA ARG A 101 7.00 6.42 -3.73
C ARG A 101 7.65 5.15 -3.19
N VAL A 102 7.96 5.08 -1.89
CA VAL A 102 8.62 3.92 -1.28
C VAL A 102 7.63 2.77 -1.17
N ALA A 103 6.40 3.05 -0.73
CA ALA A 103 5.33 2.06 -0.69
C ALA A 103 4.99 1.51 -2.09
N ALA A 104 4.92 2.39 -3.09
CA ALA A 104 4.70 1.98 -4.49
C ALA A 104 5.85 1.10 -5.01
N ALA A 105 7.10 1.47 -4.77
CA ALA A 105 8.25 0.69 -5.17
C ALA A 105 8.33 -0.67 -4.43
N ALA A 106 7.99 -0.69 -3.14
CA ALA A 106 7.93 -1.90 -2.34
C ALA A 106 6.90 -2.89 -2.90
N GLU A 107 5.69 -2.44 -3.25
CA GLU A 107 4.66 -3.29 -3.86
C GLU A 107 5.14 -3.89 -5.20
N GLN A 108 5.75 -3.06 -6.06
CA GLN A 108 6.28 -3.52 -7.35
C GLN A 108 7.42 -4.54 -7.17
N LEU A 109 8.35 -4.29 -6.25
CA LEU A 109 9.45 -5.21 -5.94
C LEU A 109 8.95 -6.51 -5.31
N ALA A 110 7.97 -6.44 -4.40
CA ALA A 110 7.37 -7.62 -3.79
C ALA A 110 6.70 -8.51 -4.85
N GLY A 111 6.00 -7.92 -5.81
CA GLY A 111 5.42 -8.66 -6.94
C GLY A 111 6.49 -9.28 -7.86
N ALA A 112 7.54 -8.52 -8.19
CA ALA A 112 8.61 -9.00 -9.07
C ALA A 112 9.51 -10.08 -8.45
N LEU A 113 9.63 -10.11 -7.12
CA LEU A 113 10.47 -11.03 -6.36
C LEU A 113 9.70 -12.14 -5.65
N GLY A 114 8.38 -12.21 -5.87
CA GLY A 114 7.53 -13.23 -5.28
C GLY A 114 8.07 -14.64 -5.51
N GLY A 115 8.24 -15.40 -4.43
CA GLY A 115 8.79 -16.76 -4.46
C GLY A 115 10.32 -16.87 -4.46
N PHE A 116 11.04 -15.75 -4.55
CA PHE A 116 12.51 -15.71 -4.59
C PHE A 116 13.14 -14.85 -3.49
N ASN A 117 12.32 -14.14 -2.68
CA ASN A 117 12.80 -13.23 -1.63
C ASN A 117 11.90 -13.28 -0.39
N ASP A 118 12.49 -13.43 0.80
CA ASP A 118 11.71 -13.53 2.04
C ASP A 118 10.93 -12.26 2.40
N SER A 119 11.49 -11.07 2.10
CA SER A 119 10.77 -9.80 2.35
C SER A 119 9.54 -9.69 1.45
N SER A 120 9.60 -10.18 0.22
CA SER A 120 8.43 -10.26 -0.69
C SER A 120 7.32 -11.16 -0.13
N SER A 121 7.67 -12.33 0.42
CA SER A 121 6.71 -13.21 1.08
C SER A 121 6.10 -12.53 2.30
N ARG A 122 6.94 -11.92 3.15
CA ARG A 122 6.50 -11.18 4.33
C ARG A 122 5.57 -10.01 4.01
N PHE A 123 5.76 -9.34 2.86
CA PHE A 123 4.89 -8.26 2.41
C PHE A 123 3.42 -8.71 2.34
N TYR A 124 3.14 -9.77 1.60
CA TYR A 124 1.77 -10.26 1.42
C TYR A 124 1.24 -11.01 2.64
N THR A 125 2.09 -11.79 3.34
CA THR A 125 1.62 -12.52 4.54
C THR A 125 1.25 -11.57 5.67
N SER A 126 2.00 -10.48 5.88
CA SER A 126 1.64 -9.47 6.90
C SER A 126 0.29 -8.82 6.59
N TRP A 127 0.01 -8.54 5.31
CA TRP A 127 -1.28 -8.02 4.89
C TRP A 127 -2.45 -8.96 5.18
N VAL A 128 -2.28 -10.25 4.83
CA VAL A 128 -3.30 -11.27 5.12
C VAL A 128 -3.52 -11.39 6.62
N VAL A 129 -2.48 -11.31 7.45
CA VAL A 129 -2.58 -11.38 8.91
C VAL A 129 -3.40 -10.22 9.48
N GLU A 130 -3.11 -8.97 9.10
CA GLU A 130 -3.88 -7.80 9.59
C GLU A 130 -5.35 -7.86 9.15
N MET A 131 -5.60 -8.20 7.88
CA MET A 131 -6.96 -8.32 7.36
C MET A 131 -7.72 -9.46 8.07
N THR A 132 -7.04 -10.57 8.39
CA THR A 132 -7.64 -11.70 9.12
C THR A 132 -7.99 -11.32 10.56
N ALA A 133 -7.22 -10.44 11.21
CA ALA A 133 -7.54 -9.95 12.54
C ALA A 133 -8.86 -9.18 12.54
N GLU A 134 -9.07 -8.28 11.57
CA GLU A 134 -10.34 -7.55 11.43
C GLU A 134 -11.48 -8.48 10.98
N ALA A 135 -11.24 -9.43 10.05
CA ALA A 135 -12.27 -10.38 9.64
C ALA A 135 -12.77 -11.26 10.81
N LYS A 136 -11.87 -11.68 11.71
CA LYS A 136 -12.23 -12.41 12.93
C LYS A 136 -13.04 -11.54 13.90
N ARG A 137 -12.69 -10.25 14.05
CA ARG A 137 -13.50 -9.30 14.83
C ARG A 137 -14.88 -9.10 14.21
N ALA A 138 -14.96 -8.92 12.89
CA ALA A 138 -16.23 -8.75 12.18
C ALA A 138 -17.15 -9.98 12.32
N SER A 139 -16.55 -11.18 12.35
CA SER A 139 -17.29 -12.41 12.67
C SER A 139 -17.81 -12.42 14.11
N ALA A 140 -17.00 -12.00 15.08
CA ALA A 140 -17.43 -11.90 16.47
C ALA A 140 -18.50 -10.80 16.71
N GLU A 141 -18.48 -9.74 15.90
CA GLU A 141 -19.47 -8.66 15.88
C GLU A 141 -20.77 -9.06 15.15
N GLY A 142 -20.76 -10.16 14.39
CA GLY A 142 -21.90 -10.65 13.63
C GLY A 142 -22.08 -10.01 12.24
N ASP A 143 -21.14 -9.16 11.81
CA ASP A 143 -21.18 -8.48 10.51
C ASP A 143 -20.64 -9.33 9.36
N LEU A 144 -19.81 -10.33 9.66
CA LEU A 144 -19.36 -11.34 8.70
C LEU A 144 -20.29 -12.56 8.77
N ARG A 145 -20.65 -13.14 7.61
CA ARG A 145 -21.49 -14.36 7.60
C ARG A 145 -20.84 -15.50 8.38
N ASN A 146 -21.67 -16.31 9.04
CA ASN A 146 -21.20 -17.42 9.87
C ASN A 146 -20.70 -18.62 9.05
N ASP A 147 -21.00 -18.68 7.75
CA ASP A 147 -20.62 -19.78 6.85
C ASP A 147 -19.34 -19.51 6.04
N VAL A 148 -18.68 -18.37 6.27
CA VAL A 148 -17.42 -18.01 5.58
C VAL A 148 -16.23 -18.07 6.52
N ASP A 149 -15.10 -18.58 6.02
CA ASP A 149 -13.83 -18.59 6.75
C ASP A 149 -13.19 -17.18 6.71
N PRO A 150 -12.92 -16.53 7.86
CA PRO A 150 -12.25 -15.23 7.92
C PRO A 150 -10.89 -15.19 7.20
N GLU A 151 -10.14 -16.30 7.20
CA GLU A 151 -8.84 -16.35 6.52
C GLU A 151 -9.00 -16.39 5.00
N LEU A 152 -9.97 -17.16 4.50
CA LEU A 152 -10.32 -17.18 3.08
C LEU A 152 -10.78 -15.80 2.60
N VAL A 153 -11.70 -15.16 3.34
CA VAL A 153 -12.19 -13.80 3.05
C VAL A 153 -11.02 -12.81 2.96
N SER A 154 -10.11 -12.88 3.92
CA SER A 154 -8.95 -11.98 3.97
C SER A 154 -8.00 -12.17 2.80
N ARG A 155 -7.70 -13.43 2.44
CA ARG A 155 -6.90 -13.74 1.24
C ARG A 155 -7.58 -13.28 -0.04
N SER A 156 -8.89 -13.44 -0.15
CA SER A 156 -9.67 -12.98 -1.30
C SER A 156 -9.65 -11.45 -1.43
N ILE A 157 -9.84 -10.71 -0.33
CA ILE A 157 -9.77 -9.23 -0.33
C ILE A 157 -8.37 -8.76 -0.71
N VAL A 158 -7.34 -9.25 -0.02
CA VAL A 158 -5.93 -8.86 -0.26
C VAL A 158 -5.50 -9.21 -1.68
N GLY A 159 -5.80 -10.44 -2.12
CA GLY A 159 -5.49 -10.91 -3.47
C GLY A 159 -6.20 -10.09 -4.55
N THR A 160 -7.45 -9.72 -4.33
CA THR A 160 -8.22 -8.89 -5.27
C THR A 160 -7.69 -7.45 -5.32
N MET A 161 -7.35 -6.85 -4.17
CA MET A 161 -6.80 -5.49 -4.08
C MET A 161 -5.47 -5.38 -4.82
N PHE A 162 -4.50 -6.24 -4.53
CA PHE A 162 -3.18 -6.22 -5.18
C PHE A 162 -3.23 -6.78 -6.61
N GLY A 163 -4.08 -7.77 -6.88
CA GLY A 163 -4.30 -8.33 -8.21
C GLY A 163 -4.89 -7.31 -9.18
N ALA A 164 -5.89 -6.52 -8.75
CA ALA A 164 -6.45 -5.45 -9.59
C ALA A 164 -5.41 -4.39 -9.93
N ARG A 165 -4.54 -4.04 -8.98
CA ARG A 165 -3.42 -3.11 -9.22
C ARG A 165 -2.40 -3.69 -10.21
N LEU A 166 -2.05 -4.97 -10.08
CA LEU A 166 -1.18 -5.65 -11.04
C LEU A 166 -1.77 -5.60 -12.46
N LEU A 167 -3.07 -5.90 -12.60
CA LEU A 167 -3.76 -5.84 -13.90
C LEU A 167 -3.77 -4.41 -14.46
N THR A 168 -4.09 -3.41 -13.64
CA THR A 168 -3.98 -1.99 -14.02
C THR A 168 -2.57 -1.67 -14.52
N ASN A 169 -1.54 -1.94 -13.73
CA ASN A 169 -0.17 -1.54 -14.06
C ASN A 169 0.38 -2.24 -15.31
N THR A 170 -0.13 -3.44 -15.63
CA THR A 170 0.30 -4.22 -16.80
C THR A 170 -0.49 -3.87 -18.07
N ILE A 171 -1.79 -3.64 -17.95
CA ILE A 171 -2.66 -3.27 -19.07
C ILE A 171 -2.45 -1.80 -19.45
N SER A 172 -2.43 -0.89 -18.48
CA SER A 172 -2.22 0.55 -18.70
C SER A 172 -0.79 0.89 -19.13
N ARG A 173 0.18 -0.04 -19.06
CA ARG A 173 1.48 0.13 -19.74
C ARG A 173 1.35 0.13 -21.27
N ARG A 174 0.25 -0.40 -21.82
CA ARG A 174 -0.07 -0.37 -23.26
C ARG A 174 -0.96 0.83 -23.64
N ASP A 175 -1.73 1.37 -22.69
CA ASP A 175 -2.60 2.53 -22.87
C ASP A 175 -2.04 3.75 -22.11
N VAL A 176 -1.50 4.74 -22.83
CA VAL A 176 -0.70 5.89 -22.32
C VAL A 176 -1.43 6.83 -21.33
N ASN A 177 -2.64 6.50 -20.87
CA ASN A 177 -3.29 7.24 -19.80
C ASN A 177 -2.79 6.76 -18.43
N ARG A 178 -2.02 7.63 -17.78
CA ARG A 178 -1.70 7.58 -16.35
C ARG A 178 -3.01 7.38 -15.58
N GLU A 179 -3.31 6.14 -15.15
CA GLU A 179 -4.55 5.86 -14.41
C GLU A 179 -4.62 6.78 -13.20
N SER A 180 -5.75 7.48 -13.08
CA SER A 180 -5.94 8.43 -12.00
C SER A 180 -6.20 7.69 -10.69
N ILE A 181 -5.88 8.32 -9.56
CA ILE A 181 -6.27 7.80 -8.23
C ILE A 181 -7.78 7.50 -8.20
N ALA A 182 -8.59 8.32 -8.90
CA ALA A 182 -10.03 8.12 -9.00
C ALA A 182 -10.41 6.79 -9.70
N ASP A 183 -9.66 6.35 -10.71
CA ASP A 183 -9.90 5.08 -11.38
C ASP A 183 -9.62 3.89 -10.46
N LEU A 184 -8.49 3.93 -9.75
CA LEU A 184 -8.14 2.89 -8.78
C LEU A 184 -9.16 2.83 -7.62
N THR A 185 -9.57 3.99 -7.10
CA THR A 185 -10.61 4.09 -6.06
C THR A 185 -11.93 3.49 -6.54
N ARG A 186 -12.35 3.83 -7.77
CA ARG A 186 -13.56 3.26 -8.38
C ARG A 186 -13.46 1.74 -8.53
N ARG A 187 -12.32 1.23 -9.02
CA ARG A 187 -12.09 -0.22 -9.15
C ARG A 187 -12.17 -0.91 -7.79
N LEU A 188 -11.51 -0.38 -6.76
CA LEU A 188 -11.58 -0.95 -5.41
C LEU A 188 -13.02 -0.97 -4.86
N SER A 189 -13.79 0.10 -5.09
CA SER A 189 -15.22 0.13 -4.73
C SER A 189 -16.01 -0.99 -5.42
N GLN A 190 -15.81 -1.18 -6.73
CA GLN A 190 -16.49 -2.23 -7.51
C GLN A 190 -16.14 -3.64 -7.02
N LEU A 191 -14.89 -3.86 -6.59
CA LEU A 191 -14.46 -5.13 -6.02
C LEU A 191 -15.16 -5.41 -4.69
N TRP A 192 -15.30 -4.40 -3.82
CA TRP A 192 -16.09 -4.52 -2.61
C TRP A 192 -17.57 -4.76 -2.89
N GLU A 193 -18.17 -4.08 -3.86
CA GLU A 193 -19.56 -4.31 -4.28
C GLU A 193 -19.80 -5.76 -4.73
N LEU A 194 -18.81 -6.36 -5.40
CA LEU A 194 -18.84 -7.76 -5.83
C LEU A 194 -18.69 -8.73 -4.65
N LEU A 195 -17.81 -8.42 -3.70
CA LEU A 195 -17.51 -9.31 -2.56
C LEU A 195 -18.60 -9.26 -1.48
N LEU A 196 -19.13 -8.07 -1.16
CA LEU A 196 -20.05 -7.83 -0.04
C LEU A 196 -21.21 -8.82 0.06
N PRO A 197 -21.97 -9.12 -1.02
CA PRO A 197 -23.10 -10.06 -0.95
C PRO A 197 -22.71 -11.48 -0.54
N GLY A 198 -21.45 -11.87 -0.79
CA GLY A 198 -20.94 -13.20 -0.48
C GLY A 198 -20.32 -13.33 0.92
N ILE A 199 -20.05 -12.22 1.61
CA ILE A 199 -19.30 -12.24 2.89
C ILE A 199 -19.98 -11.48 4.03
N ALA A 200 -20.80 -10.46 3.75
CA ALA A 200 -21.48 -9.70 4.79
C ALA A 200 -22.75 -10.41 5.29
N ALA A 201 -23.01 -10.32 6.59
CA ALA A 201 -24.26 -10.78 7.18
C ALA A 201 -25.46 -10.05 6.54
N GLU A 202 -26.60 -10.75 6.46
CA GLU A 202 -27.78 -10.24 5.76
C GLU A 202 -28.27 -8.91 6.34
N ASP A 203 -28.30 -8.80 7.68
CA ASP A 203 -28.72 -7.60 8.40
C ASP A 203 -27.76 -6.41 8.20
N SER A 204 -26.47 -6.69 8.00
CA SER A 204 -25.41 -5.68 7.86
C SER A 204 -25.19 -5.23 6.40
N LEU A 205 -25.60 -6.04 5.41
CA LEU A 205 -25.29 -5.82 3.99
C LEU A 205 -25.74 -4.45 3.46
N SER A 206 -26.97 -4.04 3.78
CA SER A 206 -27.52 -2.75 3.33
C SER A 206 -26.71 -1.57 3.87
N TYR A 207 -26.36 -1.64 5.16
CA TYR A 207 -25.55 -0.64 5.83
C TYR A 207 -24.13 -0.56 5.24
N LEU A 208 -23.47 -1.71 5.06
CA LEU A 208 -22.11 -1.80 4.53
C LEU A 208 -22.00 -1.31 3.08
N ARG A 209 -23.03 -1.53 2.25
CA ARG A 209 -23.09 -0.93 0.90
C ARG A 209 -23.13 0.60 0.95
N GLN A 210 -23.92 1.17 1.87
CA GLN A 210 -23.98 2.61 2.04
C GLN A 210 -22.66 3.16 2.59
N PHE A 211 -22.03 2.45 3.52
CA PHE A 211 -20.71 2.79 4.05
C PHE A 211 -19.66 2.82 2.94
N LEU A 212 -19.58 1.75 2.13
CA LEU A 212 -18.69 1.65 0.98
C LEU A 212 -18.87 2.83 0.01
N ALA A 213 -20.12 3.18 -0.33
CA ALA A 213 -20.39 4.32 -1.21
C ALA A 213 -19.89 5.65 -0.64
N ARG A 214 -20.04 5.87 0.68
CA ARG A 214 -19.50 7.05 1.36
C ARG A 214 -17.98 7.08 1.35
N GLU A 215 -17.34 5.95 1.58
CA GLU A 215 -15.89 5.82 1.55
C GLU A 215 -15.30 6.07 0.16
N ALA A 216 -15.87 5.46 -0.88
CA ALA A 216 -15.45 5.70 -2.26
C ALA A 216 -15.56 7.18 -2.65
N MET A 217 -16.61 7.88 -2.20
CA MET A 217 -16.76 9.33 -2.40
C MET A 217 -15.69 10.17 -1.70
N ARG A 218 -15.24 9.77 -0.50
CA ARG A 218 -14.14 10.47 0.22
C ARG A 218 -12.82 10.38 -0.54
N HIS A 219 -12.54 9.23 -1.14
CA HIS A 219 -11.29 8.96 -1.87
C HIS A 219 -11.30 9.35 -3.35
N THR A 220 -12.44 9.80 -3.89
CA THR A 220 -12.55 10.35 -5.27
C THR A 220 -12.56 11.87 -5.32
N ARG A 221 -12.85 12.55 -4.20
CA ARG A 221 -12.77 14.02 -4.15
C ARG A 221 -11.30 14.47 -4.17
N PRO A 222 -10.92 15.43 -5.04
CA PRO A 222 -9.62 16.08 -4.91
C PRO A 222 -9.55 16.77 -3.54
N ASP A 223 -8.40 16.68 -2.88
CA ASP A 223 -8.14 17.27 -1.56
C ASP A 223 -8.10 18.81 -1.67
N VAL A 224 -9.28 19.44 -1.81
CA VAL A 224 -9.43 20.91 -1.89
C VAL A 224 -9.24 21.55 -0.50
N ALA A 225 -9.34 20.78 0.58
CA ALA A 225 -9.37 21.31 1.95
C ALA A 225 -7.98 21.57 2.57
N ARG A 226 -6.89 21.01 2.02
CA ARG A 226 -5.53 21.17 2.57
C ARG A 226 -4.65 22.22 1.90
N THR A 227 -5.13 22.90 0.84
CA THR A 227 -4.34 23.87 0.07
C THR A 227 -4.82 25.31 0.18
N ALA A 228 -5.86 25.60 0.98
CA ALA A 228 -6.30 26.98 1.15
C ALA A 228 -5.31 27.74 2.06
N PRO A 229 -4.65 28.80 1.58
CA PRO A 229 -3.85 29.66 2.45
C PRO A 229 -4.76 30.31 3.51
N PRO A 230 -4.26 30.56 4.73
CA PRO A 230 -5.04 31.22 5.77
C PRO A 230 -5.52 32.59 5.28
N PRO A 231 -6.72 33.04 5.69
CA PRO A 231 -7.23 34.35 5.32
C PRO A 231 -6.24 35.44 5.79
N PRO A 232 -6.07 36.53 5.01
CA PRO A 232 -5.19 37.62 5.41
C PRO A 232 -5.66 38.21 6.74
N PRO A 233 -4.74 38.70 7.59
CA PRO A 233 -5.12 39.32 8.85
C PRO A 233 -6.01 40.54 8.57
N GLU A 234 -7.12 40.62 9.28
CA GLU A 234 -8.01 41.78 9.23
C GLU A 234 -7.24 43.00 9.75
N SER A 235 -7.06 43.99 8.88
CA SER A 235 -6.46 45.27 9.21
C SER A 235 -7.39 46.05 10.14
N GLY A 236 -7.17 45.92 11.45
CA GLY A 236 -7.70 46.80 12.49
C GLY A 236 -6.79 47.99 12.75
#